data_AF-A0AAW6ED52-F1
#
_entry.id   AF-A0AAW6ED52-F1
#
_cell.length_a   1.000
_cell.length_b   1.000
_cell.length_c   1.000
_cell.angle_alpha   90.00
_cell.angle_beta   90.00
_cell.angle_gamma   90.00
#
_symmetry.space_group_name_H-M   'P 1'
#
loop_
_entity.id
_entity.type
_entity.pdbx_description
1 polymer ?
#
loop_
_entity_poly.entity_id
_entity_poly.type
_entity_poly.pdbx_seq_one_letter_code
_entity_poly.pdbx_strand_id
1 'polypeptide(L)' 'MSVSEAQKKANRQWDKENMITLGCKVKREQAEKFKKYAADNGKTANALLKDFVLEKIEERE' A
#
# COMPACT_ATOMS: atom_id res chain seq x y z
N MET A 1 18.53 -16.08 1.85
CA MET A 1 18.27 -16.31 3.29
C MET A 1 16.78 -16.51 3.47
N SER A 2 16.34 -17.69 3.87
CA SER A 2 14.94 -17.99 4.15
C SER A 2 14.59 -17.39 5.51
N VAL A 3 13.65 -16.45 5.56
CA VAL A 3 13.19 -15.84 6.80
C VAL A 3 12.64 -16.94 7.71
N SER A 4 13.22 -17.10 8.91
CA SER A 4 12.79 -18.10 9.88
C SER A 4 11.33 -17.89 10.25
N GLU A 5 10.59 -18.96 10.58
CA GLU A 5 9.20 -18.87 11.05
C GLU A 5 9.06 -17.93 12.26
N ALA A 6 10.10 -17.83 13.10
CA ALA A 6 10.18 -16.87 14.19
C ALA A 6 10.21 -15.40 13.70
N GLN A 7 10.99 -15.10 12.67
CA GLN A 7 11.03 -13.77 12.06
C GLN A 7 9.71 -13.43 11.35
N LYS A 8 9.06 -14.39 10.67
CA LYS A 8 7.73 -14.16 10.08
C LYS A 8 6.68 -13.82 11.14
N LYS A 9 6.77 -14.41 12.33
CA LYS A 9 5.86 -14.09 13.45
C LYS A 9 6.17 -12.71 14.02
N ALA A 10 7.45 -12.38 14.19
CA ALA A 10 7.88 -11.06 14.65
C ALA A 10 7.44 -9.95 13.68
N ASN A 11 7.64 -10.12 12.36
CA ASN A 11 7.19 -9.15 11.37
C ASN A 11 5.67 -8.98 11.42
N ARG A 12 4.90 -10.07 11.45
CA ARG A 12 3.43 -9.98 11.57
C ARG A 12 2.96 -9.22 12.81
N GLN A 13 3.65 -9.39 13.93
CA GLN A 13 3.36 -8.67 15.17
C GLN A 13 3.67 -7.17 15.01
N TRP A 14 4.83 -6.85 14.44
CA TRP A 14 5.23 -5.46 14.19
C TRP A 14 4.30 -4.78 13.17
N ASP A 15 3.97 -5.44 12.05
CA ASP A 15 3.02 -4.96 11.05
C ASP A 15 1.65 -4.67 11.69
N LYS A 16 1.17 -5.53 12.60
CA LYS A 16 -0.11 -5.30 13.30
C LYS A 16 -0.10 -4.04 14.16
N GLU A 17 1.03 -3.71 14.77
CA GLU A 17 1.16 -2.55 15.67
C GLU A 17 1.51 -1.26 14.92
N ASN A 18 2.20 -1.35 13.77
CA ASN A 18 2.76 -0.20 13.06
C ASN A 18 2.06 0.11 11.72
N MET A 19 1.27 -0.82 11.17
CA MET A 19 0.58 -0.60 9.89
C MET A 19 -0.90 -0.33 10.11
N ILE A 20 -1.38 0.76 9.51
CA ILE A 20 -2.80 1.07 9.41
C ILE A 20 -3.21 1.14 7.94
N THR A 21 -4.37 0.56 7.61
CA THR A 21 -4.91 0.63 6.24
C THR A 21 -5.71 1.91 6.09
N LEU A 22 -5.24 2.82 5.22
CA LEU A 22 -6.01 3.98 4.80
C LEU A 22 -6.92 3.60 3.62
N GLY A 23 -8.24 3.64 3.82
CA GLY A 23 -9.23 3.35 2.78
C GLY A 23 -9.98 4.62 2.37
N CYS A 24 -10.16 4.84 1.05
CA CYS A 24 -10.99 5.92 0.53
C CYS A 24 -12.23 5.36 -0.19
N LYS A 25 -13.42 5.84 0.17
CA LYS A 25 -14.66 5.52 -0.56
C LYS A 25 -14.78 6.42 -1.77
N VAL A 26 -14.75 5.82 -2.96
CA VAL A 26 -14.89 6.51 -4.25
C VAL A 26 -16.03 5.90 -5.07
N LYS A 27 -16.51 6.63 -6.07
CA LYS A 27 -17.50 6.07 -7.02
C LYS A 27 -16.87 4.92 -7.82
N ARG A 28 -17.69 3.96 -8.25
CA ARG A 28 -17.26 2.80 -9.04
C ARG A 28 -16.45 3.22 -10.28
N GLU A 29 -16.93 4.23 -10.99
CA GLU A 29 -16.27 4.76 -12.19
C GLU A 29 -14.87 5.34 -11.90
N GLN A 30 -14.71 6.00 -10.74
CA GLN A 30 -13.41 6.51 -10.31
C GLN A 30 -12.46 5.38 -9.95
N ALA A 31 -12.95 4.34 -9.28
CA ALA A 31 -12.17 3.14 -8.96
C ALA A 31 -11.68 2.43 -10.24
N GLU A 32 -12.53 2.30 -11.26
CA GLU A 32 -12.15 1.70 -12.54
C GLU A 32 -11.11 2.54 -13.29
N LYS A 33 -11.30 3.87 -13.35
CA LYS A 33 -10.31 4.78 -13.93
C LYS A 33 -8.97 4.69 -13.21
N PHE A 34 -8.99 4.66 -11.88
CA PHE A 34 -7.77 4.57 -11.08
C PHE A 34 -7.07 3.22 -11.23
N LYS A 35 -7.82 2.11 -11.33
CA LYS A 35 -7.25 0.79 -11.65
C LYS A 35 -6.56 0.76 -13.01
N LYS A 36 -7.17 1.37 -14.04
CA LYS A 36 -6.56 1.50 -15.36
C LYS A 36 -5.28 2.35 -15.32
N TYR A 37 -5.33 3.49 -14.63
CA TYR A 37 -4.17 4.34 -14.43
C TYR A 37 -3.03 3.61 -13.71
N ALA A 38 -3.34 2.83 -12.68
CA ALA A 38 -2.37 2.01 -11.98
C ALA A 38 -1.73 0.97 -12.89
N ALA A 39 -2.55 0.24 -13.67
CA ALA A 39 -2.07 -0.73 -14.64
C ALA A 39 -1.15 -0.10 -15.71
N ASP A 40 -1.50 1.09 -16.20
CA ASP A 40 -0.68 1.85 -17.16
C ASP A 40 0.69 2.25 -16.57
N ASN A 41 0.72 2.61 -15.28
CA ASN A 41 1.94 2.90 -14.53
C ASN A 41 2.70 1.65 -14.07
N GLY A 42 2.24 0.44 -14.41
CA GLY A 42 2.82 -0.83 -13.97
C GLY A 42 2.74 -1.07 -12.45
N LYS A 43 1.92 -0.30 -11.73
CA LYS A 43 1.75 -0.37 -10.26
C LYS A 43 0.34 -0.87 -9.93
N THR A 44 0.12 -1.30 -8.68
CA THR A 44 -1.24 -1.56 -8.19
C THR A 44 -1.87 -0.27 -7.67
N ALA A 45 -3.20 -0.20 -7.64
CA ALA A 45 -3.90 0.94 -7.06
C ALA A 45 -3.46 1.23 -5.61
N ASN A 46 -3.27 0.19 -4.80
CA ASN A 46 -2.75 0.35 -3.44
C ASN A 46 -1.31 0.87 -3.40
N ALA A 47 -0.44 0.45 -4.34
CA ALA A 47 0.93 0.95 -4.42
C ALA A 47 0.96 2.43 -4.79
N LEU A 48 0.15 2.87 -5.76
CA LEU A 48 0.03 4.29 -6.10
C LEU A 48 -0.58 5.12 -4.97
N LEU A 49 -1.59 4.59 -4.27
CA LEU A 49 -2.14 5.28 -3.10
C LEU A 49 -1.08 5.43 -2.00
N LYS A 50 -0.30 4.39 -1.74
CA LYS A 50 0.82 4.45 -0.79
C LYS A 50 1.87 5.48 -1.22
N ASP A 51 2.31 5.44 -2.47
CA ASP A 51 3.28 6.38 -3.05
C ASP A 51 2.79 7.83 -2.93
N PHE A 52 1.51 8.07 -3.28
CA PHE A 52 0.89 9.39 -3.19
C PHE A 52 0.76 9.89 -1.74
N VAL A 53 0.39 9.02 -0.80
CA VAL A 53 0.33 9.37 0.62
C VAL A 53 1.72 9.69 1.14
N LEU A 54 2.73 8.86 0.86
CA LEU A 54 4.12 9.08 1.26
C LEU A 54 4.71 10.37 0.65
N GLU A 55 4.40 10.65 -0.62
CA GLU A 55 4.80 11.90 -1.28
C GLU A 55 4.18 13.12 -0.60
N LYS A 56 2.90 13.04 -0.21
CA LYS A 56 2.18 14.17 0.41
C LYS A 56 2.54 14.43 1.86
N ILE A 57 3.05 13.44 2.58
CA ILE A 57 3.54 13.61 3.95
C ILE A 57 5.06 13.85 4.01
N GLU A 58 5.72 14.00 2.87
CA GLU A 58 7.18 14.22 2.74
C GLU A 58 8.03 13.10 3.38
N GLU A 59 7.47 11.90 3.62
CA GLU A 59 8.20 10.69 4.07
C GLU A 59 8.72 9.87 2.88
N ARG A 60 9.27 10.54 1.86
CA ARG A 60 9.98 9.85 0.77
C ARG A 60 11.39 9.55 1.26
N GLU A 61 11.61 8.35 1.79
CA GLU A 61 12.97 7.80 2.03
C GLU A 61 13.70 7.54 0.70
#